data_AF-G2H129-F1
#
_entry.id   AF-G2H129-F1
#
_cell.length_a   1.000
_cell.length_b   1.000
_cell.length_c   1.000
_cell.angle_alpha   90.00
_cell.angle_beta   90.00
_cell.angle_gamma   90.00
#
_symmetry.space_group_name_H-M   'P 1'
#
loop_
_entity.id
_entity.type
_entity.pdbx_description
1 polymer ?
#
loop_
_entity_poly.entity_id
_entity_poly.type
_entity_poly.pdbx_seq_one_letter_code
_entity_poly.pdbx_strand_id
1 'polypeptide(L)'
;MGWSKLAELPSLFAKQLKTANKGDIIGPIRSGVGFHILKVNDIRKADKKISITEMRVRHILLKPSVMMTDEQAQAKLQSVRQKIKSGKTDFAAVAREISEDPGSAQQGGDLGWISPDDRYDPTFLNELASLKKTPLAHLCVLHWVGI
;
A
#
# COMPACT_ATOMS: atom_id res chain seq x y z
N MET A 1 3.16 39.58 1.38
CA MET A 1 3.72 38.43 0.64
C MET A 1 2.74 37.29 0.77
N GLY A 2 2.42 36.60 -0.33
CA GLY A 2 1.48 35.47 -0.33
C GLY A 2 2.08 34.21 0.31
N TRP A 3 1.64 33.04 -0.13
CA TRP A 3 2.19 31.76 0.30
C TRP A 3 3.57 31.52 -0.30
N SER A 4 4.51 31.05 0.52
CA SER A 4 5.86 30.66 0.09
C SER A 4 6.27 29.37 0.80
N LYS A 5 6.97 28.47 0.10
CA LYS A 5 7.48 27.25 0.73
C LYS A 5 8.72 27.56 1.53
N LEU A 6 8.90 26.88 2.65
CA LEU A 6 10.08 27.04 3.51
C LEU A 6 11.40 26.76 2.76
N ALA A 7 11.36 25.86 1.77
CA ALA A 7 12.51 25.52 0.92
C ALA A 7 12.88 26.60 -0.12
N GLU A 8 11.96 27.52 -0.44
CA GLU A 8 12.17 28.61 -1.39
C GLU A 8 12.72 29.87 -0.71
N LEU A 9 12.75 29.90 0.63
CA LEU A 9 13.28 31.02 1.40
C LEU A 9 14.80 30.92 1.56
N PRO A 10 15.51 32.06 1.63
CA PRO A 10 16.91 32.09 2.07
C PRO A 10 17.11 31.27 3.35
N SER A 11 18.19 30.49 3.40
CA SER A 11 18.46 29.52 4.46
C SER A 11 18.46 30.13 5.87
N LEU A 12 18.92 31.38 6.00
CA LEU A 12 18.88 32.14 7.24
C LEU A 12 17.45 32.36 7.78
N PHE A 13 16.47 32.53 6.90
CA PHE A 13 15.06 32.68 7.27
C PHE A 13 14.42 31.31 7.48
N ALA A 14 14.69 30.35 6.60
CA ALA A 14 14.16 29.00 6.70
C ALA A 14 14.52 28.34 8.04
N LYS A 15 15.75 28.54 8.54
CA LYS A 15 16.18 28.00 9.84
C LYS A 15 15.34 28.52 11.01
N GLN A 16 15.02 29.81 11.03
CA GLN A 16 14.25 30.43 12.10
C GLN A 16 12.75 30.09 12.00
N LEU A 17 12.23 29.98 10.76
CA LEU A 17 10.83 29.66 10.50
C LEU A 17 10.49 28.17 10.70
N LYS A 18 11.48 27.27 10.80
CA LYS A 18 11.26 25.83 11.04
C LYS A 18 10.52 25.53 12.34
N THR A 19 10.76 26.31 13.38
CA THR A 19 10.20 26.11 14.72
C THR A 19 9.18 27.17 15.10
N ALA A 20 8.80 28.03 14.17
CA ALA A 20 7.90 29.14 14.42
C ALA A 20 6.44 28.70 14.36
N ASN A 21 5.62 29.35 15.18
CA ASN A 21 4.18 29.17 15.21
C ASN A 21 3.48 30.31 14.47
N LYS A 22 2.20 30.08 14.14
CA LYS A 22 1.33 31.13 13.61
C LYS A 22 1.25 32.29 14.61
N GLY A 23 1.50 33.51 14.14
CA GLY A 23 1.49 34.73 14.94
C GLY A 23 2.88 35.18 15.38
N ASP A 24 3.91 34.32 15.30
CA ASP A 24 5.25 34.65 15.77
C ASP A 24 5.87 35.81 14.96
N ILE A 25 6.60 36.66 15.68
CA ILE A 25 7.45 37.71 15.12
C ILE A 25 8.90 37.29 15.35
N ILE A 26 9.65 37.11 14.26
CA ILE A 26 11.01 36.58 14.26
C ILE A 26 11.97 37.66 13.79
N GLY A 27 13.01 37.91 14.59
CA GLY A 27 14.09 38.83 14.27
C GLY A 27 14.51 39.68 15.47
N PRO A 28 15.36 40.70 15.25
CA PRO A 28 15.91 41.11 13.97
C PRO A 28 16.95 40.10 13.41
N ILE A 29 16.88 39.80 12.12
CA ILE A 29 17.78 38.88 11.41
C ILE A 29 18.73 39.68 10.53
N ARG A 30 20.04 39.58 10.77
CA ARG A 30 21.06 40.23 9.93
C ARG A 30 21.32 39.44 8.65
N SER A 31 21.36 40.14 7.54
CA SER A 31 21.70 39.64 6.20
C SER A 31 22.76 40.52 5.55
N GLY A 32 23.23 40.17 4.35
CA GLY A 32 24.15 41.01 3.58
C GLY A 32 23.59 42.38 3.18
N VAL A 33 22.26 42.55 3.19
CA VAL A 33 21.58 43.79 2.78
C VAL A 33 21.01 44.60 3.96
N GLY A 34 21.17 44.13 5.20
CA GLY A 34 20.62 44.79 6.40
C GLY A 34 19.87 43.83 7.33
N PHE A 35 18.97 44.37 8.15
CA PHE A 35 18.20 43.63 9.15
C PHE A 35 16.76 43.39 8.72
N HIS A 36 16.22 42.22 9.06
CA HIS A 36 14.87 41.78 8.69
C HIS A 36 14.07 41.38 9.92
N ILE A 37 12.75 41.65 9.92
CA ILE A 37 11.79 41.10 10.87
C ILE A 37 10.71 40.38 10.07
N LEU A 38 10.40 39.15 10.46
CA LEU A 38 9.41 38.29 9.81
C LEU A 38 8.20 38.14 10.74
N LYS A 39 6.98 38.19 10.19
CA LYS A 39 5.75 37.83 10.91
C LYS A 39 5.11 36.62 10.25
N VAL A 40 4.82 35.58 11.03
CA VAL A 40 4.16 34.37 10.54
C VAL A 40 2.65 34.59 10.53
N ASN A 41 2.10 34.98 9.39
CA ASN A 41 0.66 35.22 9.28
C ASN A 41 -0.17 33.93 9.33
N ASP A 42 0.33 32.85 8.71
CA ASP A 42 -0.33 31.54 8.70
C ASP A 42 0.65 30.43 8.28
N ILE A 43 0.38 29.18 8.67
CA ILE A 43 1.20 28.02 8.32
C ILE A 43 0.30 26.93 7.74
N ARG A 44 0.61 26.49 6.51
CA ARG A 44 -0.02 25.32 5.89
C ARG A 44 1.01 24.21 5.79
N LYS A 45 0.66 23.01 6.27
CA LYS A 45 1.43 21.81 6.00
C LYS A 45 1.15 21.41 4.54
N ALA A 46 2.20 21.18 3.76
CA ALA A 46 2.02 20.60 2.43
C ALA A 46 1.44 19.19 2.59
N ASP A 47 0.32 18.91 1.93
CA ASP A 47 -0.29 17.59 1.96
C ASP A 47 0.68 16.53 1.43
N LYS A 48 0.65 15.38 2.12
CA LYS A 48 1.54 14.22 1.95
C LYS A 48 1.72 13.85 0.48
N LYS A 49 2.97 13.53 0.11
CA LYS A 49 3.30 12.71 -1.07
C LYS A 49 2.27 11.57 -1.18
N ILE A 50 1.60 11.48 -2.32
CA ILE A 50 0.79 10.31 -2.68
C ILE A 50 1.75 9.13 -2.77
N SER A 51 1.84 8.34 -1.70
CA SER A 51 2.51 7.05 -1.71
C SER A 51 1.51 6.03 -2.24
N ILE A 52 1.53 5.79 -3.55
CA ILE A 52 0.82 4.65 -4.13
C ILE A 52 1.47 3.40 -3.53
N THR A 53 0.70 2.64 -2.75
CA THR A 53 1.18 1.41 -2.14
C THR A 53 0.87 0.28 -3.09
N GLU A 54 1.83 -0.08 -3.93
CA GLU A 54 1.74 -1.27 -4.77
C GLU A 54 2.12 -2.52 -3.96
N MET A 55 1.42 -3.63 -4.19
CA MET A 55 1.64 -4.92 -3.54
C MET A 55 1.87 -6.01 -4.59
N ARG A 56 2.90 -6.82 -4.41
CA ARG A 56 3.11 -8.00 -5.26
C ARG A 56 2.49 -9.23 -4.60
N VAL A 57 1.52 -9.84 -5.26
CA VAL A 57 0.66 -10.87 -4.67
C VAL A 57 0.62 -12.12 -5.54
N ARG A 58 0.46 -13.28 -4.89
CA ARG A 58 0.08 -14.52 -5.56
C ARG A 58 -1.24 -15.07 -5.01
N HIS A 59 -2.05 -15.68 -5.87
CA HIS A 59 -3.30 -16.30 -5.48
C HIS A 59 -3.55 -17.66 -6.17
N ILE A 60 -4.48 -18.43 -5.60
CA ILE A 60 -5.00 -19.67 -6.16
C ILE A 60 -6.51 -19.54 -6.12
N LEU A 61 -7.14 -19.54 -7.29
CA LEU A 61 -8.59 -19.38 -7.41
C LEU A 61 -9.25 -20.74 -7.62
N LEU A 62 -10.28 -21.04 -6.83
CA LEU A 62 -11.21 -22.14 -7.09
C LEU A 62 -12.61 -21.56 -7.16
N LYS A 63 -13.34 -21.77 -8.26
CA LYS A 63 -14.71 -21.30 -8.39
C LYS A 63 -15.64 -22.45 -7.98
N PRO A 64 -16.59 -22.20 -7.07
CA PRO A 64 -17.68 -23.12 -6.83
C PRO A 64 -18.40 -23.45 -8.14
N SER A 65 -18.88 -24.67 -8.26
CA SER A 65 -19.62 -25.14 -9.41
C SER A 65 -20.66 -26.16 -8.96
N VAL A 66 -21.50 -26.63 -9.89
CA VAL A 66 -22.43 -27.73 -9.62
C VAL A 66 -21.74 -29.01 -9.10
N MET A 67 -20.43 -29.14 -9.33
CA MET A 67 -19.61 -30.28 -8.88
C MET A 67 -18.79 -29.97 -7.62
N MET A 68 -18.69 -28.71 -7.20
CA MET A 68 -17.89 -28.29 -6.05
C MET A 68 -18.60 -27.18 -5.28
N THR A 69 -19.12 -27.50 -4.10
CA THR A 69 -19.74 -26.50 -3.22
C THR A 69 -18.70 -25.54 -2.64
N ASP A 70 -19.17 -24.41 -2.12
CA ASP A 70 -18.35 -23.46 -1.39
C ASP A 70 -17.57 -24.13 -0.25
N GLU A 71 -18.21 -24.99 0.56
CA GLU A 71 -17.52 -25.68 1.66
C GLU A 71 -16.45 -26.63 1.14
N GLN A 72 -16.69 -27.31 0.02
CA GLN A 72 -15.72 -28.21 -0.59
C GLN A 72 -14.52 -27.45 -1.16
N ALA A 73 -14.76 -26.33 -1.84
CA ALA A 73 -13.72 -25.44 -2.34
C ALA A 73 -12.87 -24.90 -1.16
N GLN A 74 -13.53 -24.46 -0.09
CA GLN A 74 -12.88 -23.97 1.11
C GLN A 74 -12.03 -25.05 1.79
N ALA A 75 -12.58 -26.25 2.00
CA ALA A 75 -11.86 -27.37 2.62
C ALA A 75 -10.63 -27.77 1.78
N LYS A 76 -10.77 -27.80 0.45
CA LYS A 76 -9.66 -28.08 -0.47
C LYS A 76 -8.54 -27.05 -0.33
N LEU A 77 -8.88 -25.77 -0.33
CA LEU A 77 -7.92 -24.67 -0.18
C LEU A 77 -7.25 -24.67 1.20
N GLN A 78 -7.98 -24.99 2.27
CA GLN A 78 -7.41 -25.14 3.61
C GLN A 78 -6.39 -26.28 3.67
N SER A 79 -6.71 -27.43 3.07
CA SER A 79 -5.78 -28.57 2.97
C SER A 79 -4.52 -28.21 2.20
N VAL A 80 -4.68 -27.56 1.04
CA VAL A 80 -3.57 -27.04 0.22
C VAL A 80 -2.71 -26.08 1.01
N ARG A 81 -3.32 -25.12 1.72
CA ARG A 81 -2.61 -24.15 2.56
C ARG A 81 -1.76 -24.83 3.63
N GLN A 82 -2.26 -25.89 4.27
CA GLN A 82 -1.49 -26.66 5.25
C GLN A 82 -0.32 -27.41 4.60
N LYS A 83 -0.51 -27.98 3.41
CA LYS A 83 0.57 -28.65 2.66
C LYS A 83 1.67 -27.66 2.25
N ILE A 84 1.29 -26.47 1.77
CA ILE A 84 2.23 -25.39 1.43
C ILE A 84 2.99 -24.93 2.68
N LYS A 85 2.27 -24.66 3.78
CA LYS A 85 2.90 -24.23 5.04
C LYS A 85 3.86 -25.26 5.64
N SER A 86 3.55 -26.55 5.46
CA SER A 86 4.41 -27.64 5.92
C SER A 86 5.56 -27.96 4.96
N GLY A 87 5.68 -27.25 3.84
CA GLY A 87 6.73 -27.47 2.84
C GLY A 87 6.56 -28.75 2.01
N LYS A 88 5.41 -29.42 2.11
CA LYS A 88 5.12 -30.65 1.35
C LYS A 88 4.88 -30.40 -0.13
N THR A 89 4.54 -29.16 -0.50
CA THR A 89 4.34 -28.74 -1.89
C THR A 89 4.66 -27.26 -2.03
N ASP A 90 4.98 -26.83 -3.25
CA ASP A 90 5.24 -25.44 -3.58
C ASP A 90 3.96 -24.71 -4.02
N PHE A 91 3.84 -23.43 -3.65
CA PHE A 91 2.68 -22.62 -4.01
C PHE A 91 2.49 -22.52 -5.52
N ALA A 92 3.56 -22.29 -6.27
CA ALA A 92 3.50 -22.10 -7.72
C ALA A 92 3.18 -23.41 -8.45
N ALA A 93 3.57 -24.55 -7.89
CA ALA A 93 3.16 -25.86 -8.41
C ALA A 93 1.65 -26.05 -8.26
N VAL A 94 1.12 -25.82 -7.05
CA VAL A 94 -0.32 -25.97 -6.81
C VAL A 94 -1.14 -24.95 -7.61
N ALA A 95 -0.68 -23.70 -7.73
CA ALA A 95 -1.36 -22.70 -8.52
C ALA A 95 -1.49 -23.10 -9.99
N ARG A 96 -0.45 -23.72 -10.59
CA ARG A 96 -0.53 -24.23 -11.96
C ARG A 96 -1.49 -25.40 -12.12
N GLU A 97 -1.62 -26.21 -11.07
CA GLU A 97 -2.41 -27.44 -11.10
C GLU A 97 -3.90 -27.18 -10.90
N ILE A 98 -4.27 -26.33 -9.92
CA ILE A 98 -5.65 -26.21 -9.48
C ILE A 98 -6.25 -24.81 -9.67
N SER A 99 -5.46 -23.77 -9.93
CA SER A 99 -6.02 -22.41 -10.03
C SER A 99 -6.84 -22.27 -11.31
N GLU A 100 -8.07 -21.79 -11.17
CA GLU A 100 -9.02 -21.52 -12.23
C GLU A 100 -8.95 -20.08 -12.76
N ASP A 101 -7.88 -19.36 -12.40
CA ASP A 101 -7.49 -18.09 -13.02
C ASP A 101 -6.38 -18.32 -14.05
N PRO A 102 -6.70 -18.43 -15.36
CA PRO A 102 -5.71 -18.76 -16.38
C PRO A 102 -4.62 -17.69 -16.54
N GLY A 103 -4.90 -16.43 -16.18
CA GLY A 103 -3.95 -15.33 -16.30
C GLY A 103 -2.78 -15.43 -15.32
N SER A 104 -3.03 -15.91 -14.10
CA SER A 104 -2.01 -16.08 -13.08
C SER A 104 -1.57 -17.54 -12.87
N ALA A 105 -2.45 -18.53 -13.12
CA ALA A 105 -2.18 -19.94 -12.87
C ALA A 105 -0.87 -20.40 -13.51
N GLN A 106 -0.67 -20.11 -14.80
CA GLN A 106 0.55 -20.49 -15.54
C GLN A 106 1.82 -19.85 -14.95
N GLN A 107 1.69 -18.66 -14.36
CA GLN A 107 2.75 -17.93 -13.68
C GLN A 107 2.90 -18.33 -12.20
N GLY A 108 2.30 -19.45 -11.78
CA GLY A 108 2.37 -19.90 -10.40
C GLY A 108 1.52 -19.06 -9.45
N GLY A 109 0.45 -18.46 -9.97
CA GLY A 109 -0.49 -17.61 -9.25
C GLY A 109 -0.06 -16.15 -9.13
N ASP A 110 1.03 -15.72 -9.78
CA ASP A 110 1.50 -14.32 -9.73
C ASP A 110 0.50 -13.39 -10.43
N LEU A 111 0.05 -12.36 -9.71
CA LEU A 111 -0.82 -11.31 -10.23
C LEU A 111 -0.04 -10.05 -10.62
N GLY A 112 1.28 -10.02 -10.37
CA GLY A 112 2.10 -8.83 -10.58
C GLY A 112 1.94 -7.82 -9.45
N TRP A 113 2.24 -6.55 -9.78
CA TRP A 113 2.04 -5.43 -8.86
C TRP A 113 0.60 -4.96 -8.93
N ILE A 114 -0.06 -4.93 -7.78
CA ILE A 114 -1.44 -4.51 -7.61
C ILE A 114 -1.49 -3.21 -6.83
N SER A 115 -2.22 -2.23 -7.35
CA SER A 115 -2.58 -0.98 -6.68
C SER A 115 -4.00 -1.07 -6.09
N PRO A 116 -4.31 -0.30 -5.02
CA PRO A 116 -5.67 -0.19 -4.51
C PRO A 116 -6.70 0.30 -5.54
N ASP A 117 -6.22 1.00 -6.58
CA ASP A 117 -7.04 1.53 -7.67
C ASP A 117 -7.24 0.54 -8.83
N ASP A 118 -6.64 -0.66 -8.77
CA ASP A 118 -6.78 -1.66 -9.82
C ASP A 118 -8.17 -2.31 -9.82
N ARG A 119 -8.55 -2.83 -11.00
CA ARG A 119 -9.87 -3.45 -11.23
C ARG A 119 -9.93 -4.89 -10.70
N TYR A 120 -9.83 -5.05 -9.39
CA TYR A 120 -10.09 -6.32 -8.70
C TYR A 120 -11.39 -6.24 -7.88
N ASP A 121 -11.84 -7.39 -7.38
CA ASP A 121 -12.96 -7.43 -6.46
C ASP A 121 -12.69 -6.55 -5.21
N PRO A 122 -13.63 -5.70 -4.77
CA PRO A 122 -13.40 -4.83 -3.61
C PRO A 122 -13.07 -5.58 -2.33
N THR A 123 -13.68 -6.74 -2.12
CA THR A 123 -13.43 -7.59 -0.96
C THR A 123 -12.01 -8.17 -1.05
N PHE A 124 -11.52 -8.49 -2.25
CA PHE A 124 -10.14 -8.94 -2.48
C PHE A 124 -9.13 -7.85 -2.14
N LEU A 125 -9.38 -6.62 -2.59
CA LEU A 125 -8.53 -5.46 -2.29
C LEU A 125 -8.52 -5.11 -0.80
N ASN A 126 -9.67 -5.21 -0.12
CA ASN A 126 -9.77 -4.97 1.32
C ASN A 126 -8.97 -5.99 2.12
N GLU A 127 -9.05 -7.27 1.76
CA GLU A 127 -8.25 -8.33 2.38
C GLU A 127 -6.75 -8.06 2.18
N LEU A 128 -6.33 -7.70 0.96
CA LEU A 128 -4.94 -7.33 0.68
C LEU A 128 -4.47 -6.13 1.51
N ALA A 129 -5.29 -5.09 1.65
CA ALA A 129 -4.96 -3.92 2.46
C ALA A 129 -4.81 -4.26 3.96
N SER A 130 -5.50 -5.31 4.43
CA SER A 130 -5.43 -5.78 5.82
C SER A 130 -4.18 -6.63 6.10
N LEU A 131 -3.53 -7.17 5.08
CA LEU A 131 -2.31 -7.96 5.24
C LEU A 131 -1.17 -7.06 5.74
N LYS A 132 -0.82 -7.21 7.02
CA LYS A 132 0.35 -6.52 7.60
C LYS A 132 1.60 -6.88 6.79
N LYS A 133 2.32 -5.87 6.31
CA LYS A 133 3.65 -6.00 5.69
C LYS A 133 4.60 -6.77 6.62
N THR A 134 4.61 -8.08 6.48
CA THR A 134 5.58 -8.98 7.09
C THR A 134 6.31 -9.68 5.94
N PRO A 135 7.62 -9.97 6.07
CA PRO A 135 8.41 -10.55 4.97
C PRO A 135 7.91 -11.93 4.47
N LEU A 136 6.91 -12.51 5.12
CA LEU A 136 6.33 -13.82 4.85
C LEU A 136 4.94 -13.77 4.18
N ALA A 137 4.43 -12.59 3.79
CA ALA A 137 3.11 -12.42 3.16
C ALA A 137 3.01 -12.94 1.71
N HIS A 138 3.76 -13.98 1.35
CA HIS A 138 3.58 -14.74 0.09
C HIS A 138 2.37 -15.68 0.13
N LEU A 139 1.58 -15.70 1.22
CA LEU A 139 0.58 -16.73 1.43
C LEU A 139 -0.86 -16.22 1.36
N CYS A 140 -1.49 -16.60 0.23
CA CYS A 140 -2.91 -16.86 0.07
C CYS A 140 -3.85 -15.68 0.34
N VAL A 141 -4.27 -15.01 -0.74
CA VAL A 141 -5.64 -14.51 -0.80
C VAL A 141 -6.50 -15.64 -1.40
N LEU A 142 -7.41 -16.15 -0.59
CA LEU A 142 -8.49 -17.04 -1.05
C LEU A 142 -9.74 -16.17 -1.03
N HIS A 143 -10.22 -15.81 -2.20
CA HIS A 143 -11.28 -14.83 -2.32
C HIS A 143 -12.65 -15.51 -2.46
N TRP A 144 -13.58 -15.10 -1.59
CA TRP A 144 -14.98 -15.50 -1.54
C TRP A 144 -15.83 -14.29 -1.95
N VAL A 145 -16.71 -14.47 -2.93
CA VAL A 145 -17.87 -13.60 -3.15
C VAL A 145 -19.08 -14.52 -3.14
N GLY A 146 -19.74 -14.61 -1.98
CA GLY A 146 -21.08 -15.16 -1.85
C GLY A 146 -22.10 -14.03 -1.83
N ILE A 147 -22.90 -13.95 -2.90
CA ILE A 147 -24.30 -13.53 -2.86
C ILE A 147 -25.08 -14.62 -3.60
#